data_AF-K2NQY8-F1
#
_entry.id   AF-K2NQY8-F1
#
_cell.length_a   1.000
_cell.length_b   1.000
_cell.length_c   1.000
_cell.angle_alpha   90.00
_cell.angle_beta   90.00
_cell.angle_gamma   90.00
#
_symmetry.space_group_name_H-M   'P 1'
#
loop_
_entity.id
_entity.type
_entity.pdbx_description
1 polymer ?
#
loop_
_entity_poly.entity_id
_entity_poly.type
_entity_poly.pdbx_seq_one_letter_code
_entity_poly.pdbx_strand_id
1 'polypeptide(L)'
;MKIEVTKDWCEAMARQEADVEVGAGLIAADPIFNGEAAHDTTFDESRIALGRFVHLMRRRDKLSLEALAERADVDLAELMSIEFDAHYLPESRTLYQLAHTFKVSHKKLMGLSGLTKPKDVQYVEEAVRYAARSESIETLSAEEQAALEGLISVLSEK
;
A
#
# COMPACT_ATOMS: atom_id res chain seq x y z
N MET A 1 10.86 15.73 -43.70
CA MET A 1 9.71 14.94 -44.20
C MET A 1 8.50 15.87 -44.21
N LYS A 2 7.83 16.05 -45.35
CA LYS A 2 6.67 16.94 -45.48
C LYS A 2 5.45 16.04 -45.60
N ILE A 3 4.59 16.02 -44.59
CA ILE A 3 3.34 15.25 -44.63
C ILE A 3 2.33 16.12 -45.35
N GLU A 4 1.85 15.66 -46.50
CA GLU A 4 0.76 16.31 -47.23
C GLU A 4 -0.57 15.75 -46.72
N VAL A 5 -1.23 16.51 -45.85
CA VAL A 5 -2.54 16.16 -45.28
C VAL A 5 -3.61 16.51 -46.32
N THR A 6 -4.09 15.51 -47.05
CA THR A 6 -5.14 15.67 -48.08
C THR A 6 -6.52 15.36 -47.50
N LYS A 7 -7.59 15.81 -48.18
CA LYS A 7 -8.97 15.55 -47.76
C LYS A 7 -9.25 14.04 -47.62
N ASP A 8 -8.84 13.25 -48.61
CA ASP A 8 -9.03 11.81 -48.60
C ASP A 8 -8.26 11.14 -47.46
N TRP A 9 -7.09 11.67 -47.11
CA TRP A 9 -6.31 11.21 -45.96
C TRP A 9 -7.06 11.49 -44.65
N CYS A 10 -7.62 12.69 -44.46
CA CYS A 10 -8.42 13.01 -43.28
C CYS A 10 -9.66 12.12 -43.14
N GLU A 11 -10.37 11.86 -44.25
CA GLU A 11 -11.56 10.99 -44.24
C GLU A 11 -11.20 9.53 -43.92
N ALA A 12 -10.04 9.04 -44.40
CA ALA A 12 -9.54 7.71 -44.09
C ALA A 12 -9.13 7.57 -42.61
N MET A 13 -8.43 8.57 -42.06
CA MET A 13 -8.03 8.59 -40.64
C MET A 13 -9.24 8.69 -39.71
N ALA A 14 -10.21 9.55 -40.04
CA ALA A 14 -11.43 9.69 -39.24
C ALA A 14 -12.24 8.37 -39.16
N ARG A 15 -12.30 7.59 -40.26
CA ARG A 15 -12.94 6.27 -40.24
C ARG A 15 -12.20 5.24 -39.38
N GLN A 16 -10.88 5.36 -39.23
CA GLN A 16 -10.12 4.48 -38.34
C GLN A 16 -10.38 4.76 -36.85
N GLU A 17 -10.74 6.00 -36.50
CA GLU A 17 -10.98 6.44 -35.11
C GLU A 17 -12.47 6.47 -34.73
N ALA A 18 -13.39 6.30 -35.69
CA ALA A 18 -14.83 6.56 -35.54
C ALA A 18 -15.60 5.67 -34.54
N ASP A 19 -14.95 4.74 -33.84
CA ASP A 19 -15.57 3.86 -32.84
C ASP A 19 -14.67 3.63 -31.61
N VAL A 20 -13.64 4.46 -31.44
CA VAL A 20 -12.67 4.34 -30.34
C VAL A 20 -12.66 5.64 -29.54
N GLU A 21 -12.76 5.52 -28.22
CA GLU A 21 -12.67 6.66 -27.32
C GLU A 21 -11.24 7.24 -27.37
N VAL A 22 -11.11 8.47 -27.87
CA VAL A 22 -9.83 9.17 -27.91
C VAL A 22 -9.63 9.98 -26.64
N GLY A 23 -8.85 9.43 -25.70
CA GLY A 23 -8.44 10.11 -24.48
C GLY A 23 -7.16 10.92 -24.66
N ALA A 24 -7.20 12.23 -24.42
CA ALA A 24 -6.02 13.08 -24.35
C ALA A 24 -5.61 13.32 -22.89
N GLY A 25 -4.77 12.43 -22.34
CA GLY A 25 -4.16 12.55 -21.01
C GLY A 25 -4.74 11.61 -19.94
N LEU A 26 -4.05 11.52 -18.80
CA LEU A 26 -4.37 10.60 -17.70
C LEU A 26 -5.75 10.82 -17.03
N ILE A 27 -6.49 11.87 -17.40
CA ILE A 27 -7.76 12.27 -16.79
C ILE A 27 -8.83 12.47 -17.88
N ALA A 28 -8.85 11.62 -18.90
CA ALA A 28 -10.08 11.44 -19.69
C ALA A 28 -10.94 10.43 -18.92
N ALA A 29 -11.59 10.90 -17.84
CA ALA A 29 -12.55 10.10 -17.11
C ALA A 29 -13.90 10.19 -17.83
N ASP A 30 -14.41 9.04 -18.26
CA ASP A 30 -15.77 8.88 -18.80
C ASP A 30 -16.79 9.32 -17.73
N PRO A 31 -17.62 10.35 -17.98
CA PRO A 31 -18.61 10.84 -17.02
C PRO A 31 -19.78 9.86 -16.81
N ILE A 32 -19.85 8.78 -17.59
CA ILE A 32 -20.88 7.72 -17.51
C ILE A 32 -20.32 6.45 -16.86
N PHE A 33 -19.03 6.39 -16.52
CA PHE A 33 -18.44 5.22 -15.86
C PHE A 33 -19.01 5.04 -14.46
N ASN A 34 -20.06 4.23 -14.39
CA ASN A 34 -20.69 3.74 -13.17
C ASN A 34 -20.05 2.42 -12.72
N GLY A 35 -18.79 2.19 -13.08
CA GLY A 35 -17.99 1.18 -12.42
C GLY A 35 -17.60 1.77 -11.08
N GLU A 36 -18.19 1.24 -10.00
CA GLU A 36 -17.59 1.31 -8.67
C GLU A 36 -16.09 1.20 -8.87
N ALA A 37 -15.33 2.26 -8.54
CA ALA A 37 -13.89 2.25 -8.64
C ALA A 37 -13.46 0.94 -8.00
N ALA A 38 -12.99 -0.02 -8.80
CA ALA A 38 -12.80 -1.38 -8.33
C ALA A 38 -11.95 -1.27 -7.08
N HIS A 39 -12.56 -1.46 -5.91
CA HIS A 39 -11.85 -1.40 -4.65
C HIS A 39 -10.83 -2.52 -4.77
N ASP A 40 -9.60 -2.12 -5.03
CA ASP A 40 -8.55 -3.02 -5.40
C ASP A 40 -8.17 -3.76 -4.11
N THR A 41 -8.86 -4.89 -3.89
CA THR A 41 -8.88 -5.67 -2.64
C THR A 41 -7.47 -6.04 -2.18
N THR A 42 -6.53 -6.09 -3.13
CA THR A 42 -5.10 -6.30 -2.90
C THR A 42 -4.48 -5.23 -1.99
N PHE A 43 -4.95 -3.98 -2.10
CA PHE A 43 -4.48 -2.89 -1.26
C PHE A 43 -5.09 -2.94 0.14
N ASP A 44 -6.31 -3.44 0.29
CA ASP A 44 -6.94 -3.65 1.61
C ASP A 44 -6.17 -4.73 2.40
N GLU A 45 -5.82 -5.85 1.75
CA GLU A 45 -5.01 -6.91 2.37
C GLU A 45 -3.62 -6.39 2.79
N SER A 46 -2.99 -5.59 1.94
CA SER A 46 -1.68 -4.99 2.22
C SER A 46 -1.74 -4.02 3.42
N ARG A 47 -2.79 -3.21 3.52
CA ARG A 47 -3.02 -2.32 4.65
C ARG A 47 -3.34 -3.07 5.94
N ILE A 48 -4.12 -4.15 5.86
CA ILE A 48 -4.32 -5.06 7.00
C ILE A 48 -2.98 -5.61 7.48
N ALA A 49 -2.12 -6.05 6.54
CA ALA A 49 -0.79 -6.55 6.87
C ALA A 49 0.09 -5.47 7.53
N LEU A 50 0.02 -4.22 7.08
CA LEU A 50 0.68 -3.10 7.73
C LEU A 50 0.18 -2.90 9.17
N GLY A 51 -1.13 -2.82 9.38
CA GLY A 51 -1.71 -2.62 10.70
C GLY A 51 -1.32 -3.73 11.68
N ARG A 52 -1.35 -4.98 11.20
CA ARG A 52 -0.88 -6.15 11.95
C ARG A 52 0.61 -6.08 12.27
N PHE A 53 1.45 -5.69 11.31
CA PHE A 53 2.87 -5.51 11.54
C PHE A 53 3.15 -4.49 12.65
N VAL A 54 2.53 -3.31 12.57
CA VAL A 54 2.69 -2.25 13.59
C VAL A 54 2.23 -2.75 14.97
N HIS A 55 1.08 -3.41 15.03
CA HIS A 55 0.54 -3.99 16.26
C HIS A 55 1.50 -5.01 16.90
N LEU A 56 2.02 -5.95 16.11
CA LEU A 56 2.95 -6.98 16.59
C LEU A 56 4.29 -6.39 17.03
N MET A 57 4.83 -5.44 16.28
CA MET A 57 6.06 -4.73 16.63
C MET A 57 5.92 -3.99 17.96
N ARG A 58 4.79 -3.29 18.15
CA ARG A 58 4.47 -2.61 19.40
C ARG A 58 4.40 -3.57 20.58
N ARG A 59 3.74 -4.73 20.40
CA ARG A 59 3.60 -5.76 21.43
C ARG A 59 4.93 -6.45 21.77
N ARG A 60 5.76 -6.74 20.77
CA ARG A 60 7.11 -7.26 20.95
C ARG A 60 7.93 -6.34 21.85
N ASP A 61 7.82 -5.03 21.62
CA ASP A 61 8.54 -4.01 22.38
C ASP A 61 7.82 -3.61 23.69
N LYS A 62 6.69 -4.26 24.02
CA LYS A 62 5.85 -4.03 25.21
C LYS A 62 5.40 -2.57 25.37
N LEU A 63 5.11 -1.91 24.25
CA LEU A 63 4.68 -0.51 24.24
C LEU A 63 3.14 -0.42 24.24
N SER A 64 2.59 0.56 24.96
CA SER A 64 1.22 1.02 24.70
C SER A 64 1.17 1.79 23.37
N LEU A 65 -0.03 2.07 22.87
CA LEU A 65 -0.18 2.82 21.62
C LEU A 65 0.37 4.24 21.77
N GLU A 66 0.15 4.86 22.93
CA GLU A 66 0.68 6.16 23.33
C GLU A 66 2.20 6.14 23.43
N ALA A 67 2.78 5.10 24.05
CA ALA A 67 4.22 4.98 24.18
C ALA A 67 4.90 4.78 22.81
N LEU A 68 4.25 4.09 21.87
CA LEU A 68 4.75 3.98 20.50
C LEU A 68 4.63 5.31 19.75
N ALA A 69 3.49 6.00 19.85
CA ALA A 69 3.28 7.30 19.23
C ALA A 69 4.35 8.31 19.68
N GLU A 70 4.59 8.41 20.99
CA GLU A 70 5.64 9.27 21.55
C GLU A 70 7.03 8.85 21.09
N ARG A 71 7.35 7.56 21.13
CA ARG A 71 8.67 7.04 20.74
C ARG A 71 8.98 7.23 19.26
N ALA A 72 7.97 7.09 18.39
CA ALA A 72 8.12 7.25 16.95
C ALA A 72 7.90 8.70 16.49
N ASP A 73 7.47 9.60 17.38
CA ASP A 73 7.08 10.98 17.04
C ASP A 73 5.93 11.05 16.01
N VAL A 74 4.96 10.15 16.15
CA VAL A 74 3.79 9.99 15.28
C VAL A 74 2.52 10.41 16.02
N ASP A 75 1.53 10.92 15.29
CA ASP A 75 0.22 11.25 15.86
C ASP A 75 -0.51 9.99 16.35
N LEU A 76 -1.09 10.06 17.56
CA LEU A 76 -1.77 8.92 18.18
C LEU A 76 -2.98 8.47 17.37
N ALA A 77 -3.79 9.40 16.85
CA ALA A 77 -4.99 9.07 16.10
C ALA A 77 -4.63 8.41 14.76
N GLU A 78 -3.58 8.90 14.10
CA GLU A 78 -3.05 8.25 12.90
C GLU A 78 -2.57 6.81 13.20
N LEU A 79 -1.83 6.61 14.29
CA LEU A 79 -1.38 5.27 14.69
C LEU A 79 -2.56 4.33 15.01
N MET A 80 -3.62 4.84 15.63
CA MET A 80 -4.86 4.08 15.84
C MET A 80 -5.50 3.69 14.51
N SER A 81 -5.62 4.62 13.56
CA SER A 81 -6.17 4.33 12.24
C SER A 81 -5.33 3.28 11.50
N ILE A 82 -4.00 3.32 11.60
CA ILE A 82 -3.12 2.31 11.00
C ILE A 82 -3.38 0.91 11.59
N GLU A 83 -3.52 0.78 12.91
CA GLU A 83 -3.72 -0.54 13.54
C GLU A 83 -5.15 -1.10 13.36
N PHE A 84 -6.16 -0.25 13.25
CA PHE A 84 -7.57 -0.67 13.35
C PHE A 84 -8.43 -0.42 12.11
N ASP A 85 -8.01 0.43 11.17
CA ASP A 85 -8.75 0.73 9.95
C ASP A 85 -7.99 0.27 8.70
N ALA A 86 -8.46 -0.83 8.10
CA ALA A 86 -7.91 -1.41 6.88
C ALA A 86 -7.98 -0.49 5.66
N HIS A 87 -8.84 0.53 5.67
CA HIS A 87 -8.99 1.46 4.55
C HIS A 87 -8.16 2.74 4.73
N TYR A 88 -7.56 2.93 5.91
CA TYR A 88 -6.78 4.12 6.19
C TYR A 88 -5.46 4.12 5.41
N LEU A 89 -5.20 5.21 4.70
CA LEU A 89 -3.95 5.43 3.99
C LEU A 89 -3.02 6.31 4.83
N PRO A 90 -1.90 5.77 5.34
CA PRO A 90 -1.01 6.52 6.23
C PRO A 90 -0.22 7.61 5.50
N GLU A 91 0.25 8.62 6.23
CA GLU A 91 1.15 9.61 5.66
C GLU A 91 2.55 9.02 5.43
N SER A 92 3.23 9.47 4.37
CA SER A 92 4.62 9.06 4.11
C SER A 92 5.56 9.45 5.25
N ARG A 93 5.30 10.55 5.96
CA ARG A 93 6.09 10.97 7.14
C ARG A 93 5.98 9.94 8.26
N THR A 94 4.76 9.48 8.53
CA THR A 94 4.46 8.50 9.57
C THR A 94 5.12 7.16 9.24
N LEU A 95 5.07 6.71 7.99
CA LEU A 95 5.79 5.50 7.58
C LEU A 95 7.30 5.65 7.69
N TYR A 96 7.88 6.82 7.40
CA TYR A 96 9.30 7.08 7.60
C TYR A 96 9.70 6.96 9.08
N GLN A 97 8.92 7.57 9.96
CA GLN A 97 9.12 7.55 11.41
C GLN A 97 8.99 6.14 12.01
N LEU A 98 7.95 5.40 11.61
CA LEU A 98 7.76 4.00 12.00
C LEU A 98 8.89 3.12 11.46
N ALA A 99 9.27 3.27 10.19
CA ALA A 99 10.37 2.51 9.59
C ALA A 99 11.69 2.74 10.34
N HIS A 100 11.98 3.98 10.73
CA HIS A 100 13.16 4.30 11.53
C HIS A 100 13.11 3.65 12.92
N THR A 101 11.98 3.78 13.61
CA THR A 101 11.75 3.22 14.96
C THR A 101 11.89 1.69 14.98
N PHE A 102 11.34 1.05 13.96
CA PHE A 102 11.33 -0.40 13.79
C PHE A 102 12.56 -0.95 13.07
N LYS A 103 13.44 -0.09 12.55
CA LYS A 103 14.65 -0.42 11.80
C LYS A 103 14.39 -1.26 10.54
N VAL A 104 13.31 -0.95 9.83
CA VAL A 104 12.93 -1.58 8.56
C VAL A 104 13.07 -0.61 7.38
N SER A 105 12.99 -1.12 6.15
CA SER A 105 13.07 -0.30 4.94
C SER A 105 11.83 0.57 4.79
N HIS A 106 12.01 1.90 4.81
CA HIS A 106 10.94 2.86 4.55
C HIS A 106 10.25 2.59 3.19
N LYS A 107 11.02 2.27 2.15
CA LYS A 107 10.48 1.99 0.82
C LYS A 107 9.59 0.75 0.80
N LYS A 108 10.00 -0.33 1.48
CA LYS A 108 9.18 -1.55 1.57
C LYS A 108 7.91 -1.30 2.38
N LEU A 109 8.00 -0.51 3.46
CA LEU A 109 6.85 -0.11 4.27
C LEU A 109 5.86 0.77 3.49
N MET A 110 6.35 1.71 2.67
CA MET A 110 5.50 2.46 1.74
C MET A 110 4.79 1.56 0.73
N GLY A 111 5.47 0.55 0.18
CA GLY A 111 4.82 -0.41 -0.70
C GLY A 111 3.78 -1.29 0.02
N LEU A 112 4.07 -1.69 1.26
CA LEU A 112 3.12 -2.45 2.09
C LEU A 112 1.87 -1.62 2.45
N SER A 113 2.04 -0.31 2.68
CA SER A 113 0.90 0.58 2.95
C SER A 113 -0.01 0.85 1.74
N GLY A 114 0.44 0.51 0.54
CA GLY A 114 -0.23 0.88 -0.71
C GLY A 114 0.06 2.30 -1.20
N LEU A 115 0.86 3.12 -0.48
CA LEU A 115 1.29 4.45 -0.96
C LEU A 115 2.12 4.40 -2.25
N THR A 116 2.83 3.31 -2.49
CA THR A 116 3.63 3.11 -3.70
C THR A 116 3.37 1.73 -4.28
N LYS A 117 3.35 1.62 -5.61
CA LYS A 117 3.37 0.31 -6.27
C LYS A 117 4.78 -0.28 -6.14
N PRO A 118 4.96 -1.40 -5.41
CA PRO A 118 6.27 -2.01 -5.28
C PRO A 118 6.72 -2.60 -6.63
N LYS A 119 8.04 -2.63 -6.84
CA LYS A 119 8.61 -3.29 -8.03
C LYS A 119 8.55 -4.81 -7.94
N ASP A 120 8.60 -5.33 -6.71
CA ASP A 120 8.53 -6.73 -6.38
C ASP A 120 7.34 -6.92 -5.45
N VAL A 121 6.37 -7.75 -5.87
CA VAL A 121 5.13 -7.98 -5.12
C VAL A 121 5.30 -9.13 -4.13
N GLN A 122 6.33 -9.96 -4.26
CA GLN A 122 6.49 -11.16 -3.44
C GLN A 122 6.58 -10.84 -1.95
N TYR A 123 7.30 -9.77 -1.59
CA TYR A 123 7.43 -9.37 -0.19
C TYR A 123 6.10 -8.89 0.42
N VAL A 124 5.21 -8.32 -0.40
CA VAL A 124 3.88 -7.89 0.04
C VAL A 124 2.99 -9.10 0.28
N GLU A 125 3.00 -10.07 -0.64
CA GLU A 125 2.27 -11.34 -0.48
C GLU A 125 2.74 -12.12 0.76
N GLU A 126 4.06 -12.14 1.02
CA GLU A 126 4.62 -12.73 2.23
C GLU A 126 4.15 -11.99 3.48
N ALA A 127 4.16 -10.66 3.47
CA ALA A 127 3.65 -9.86 4.58
C ALA A 127 2.17 -10.13 4.89
N VAL A 128 1.33 -10.23 3.86
CA VAL A 128 -0.07 -10.63 3.99
C VAL A 128 -0.19 -12.02 4.58
N ARG A 129 0.59 -12.99 4.09
CA ARG A 129 0.60 -14.37 4.59
C ARG A 129 1.02 -14.44 6.06
N TYR A 130 1.99 -13.65 6.49
CA TYR A 130 2.41 -13.58 7.89
C TYR A 130 1.33 -12.94 8.77
N ALA A 131 0.72 -11.85 8.32
CA ALA A 131 -0.36 -11.17 9.04
C ALA A 131 -1.59 -12.07 9.25
N ALA A 132 -1.91 -12.94 8.28
CA ALA A 132 -2.99 -13.91 8.39
C ALA A 132 -2.75 -14.98 9.47
N ARG A 133 -1.50 -15.18 9.93
CA ARG A 133 -1.15 -16.18 10.96
C ARG A 133 -1.13 -15.62 12.38
N SER A 134 -1.33 -14.32 12.56
CA SER A 134 -1.06 -13.61 13.83
C SER A 134 -2.30 -13.12 14.58
N GLU A 135 -3.33 -13.95 14.72
CA GLU A 135 -4.63 -13.55 15.30
C GLU A 135 -4.71 -13.61 16.85
N SER A 136 -3.64 -13.90 17.60
CA SER A 136 -3.74 -14.11 19.06
C SER A 136 -3.66 -12.83 19.90
N ILE A 137 -4.56 -12.74 20.89
CA ILE A 137 -4.74 -11.62 21.83
C ILE A 137 -3.79 -11.71 23.04
N GLU A 138 -3.14 -12.85 23.27
CA GLU A 138 -2.20 -13.10 24.39
C GLU A 138 -0.73 -12.88 24.00
N THR A 139 0.20 -12.81 24.98
CA THR A 139 1.65 -12.73 24.74
C THR A 139 2.08 -13.50 23.50
N LEU A 140 2.80 -12.83 22.58
CA LEU A 140 3.19 -13.35 21.26
C LEU A 140 3.49 -14.85 21.33
N SER A 141 2.68 -15.65 20.64
CA SER A 141 2.91 -17.09 20.56
C SER A 141 4.23 -17.36 19.85
N ALA A 142 4.79 -18.57 20.01
CA ALA A 142 6.01 -18.95 19.28
C ALA A 142 5.83 -18.86 17.75
N GLU A 143 4.62 -19.13 17.26
CA GLU A 143 4.28 -19.01 15.84
C GLU A 143 4.21 -17.55 15.38
N GLU A 144 3.62 -16.68 16.19
CA GLU A 144 3.52 -15.24 15.90
C GLU A 144 4.88 -14.57 15.93
N GLN A 145 5.72 -14.94 16.89
CA GLN A 145 7.09 -14.46 17.00
C GLN A 145 7.89 -14.86 15.76
N ALA A 146 7.79 -16.12 15.31
CA ALA A 146 8.46 -16.59 14.10
C ALA A 146 7.93 -15.90 12.82
N ALA A 147 6.61 -15.70 12.72
CA ALA A 147 6.00 -14.96 11.62
C ALA A 147 6.48 -13.49 11.58
N LEU A 148 6.53 -12.84 12.75
CA LEU A 148 7.01 -11.47 12.89
C LEU A 148 8.49 -11.36 12.51
N GLU A 149 9.34 -12.28 12.94
CA GLU A 149 10.77 -12.29 12.61
C GLU A 149 10.99 -12.48 11.10
N GLY A 150 10.23 -13.37 10.46
CA GLY A 150 10.23 -13.52 9.00
C GLY A 150 9.84 -12.22 8.29
N LEU A 151 8.77 -11.58 8.74
CA LEU A 151 8.31 -10.31 8.18
C LEU A 151 9.33 -9.18 8.38
N ILE A 152 9.95 -9.08 9.56
CA ILE A 152 11.03 -8.11 9.82
C ILE A 152 12.20 -8.36 8.86
N SER A 153 12.61 -9.62 8.66
CA SER A 153 13.70 -9.97 7.75
C SER A 153 13.42 -9.44 6.35
N VAL A 154 12.24 -9.78 5.82
CA VAL A 154 11.78 -9.35 4.49
C VAL A 154 11.73 -7.82 4.39
N LEU A 155 11.23 -7.12 5.42
CA LEU A 155 11.11 -5.66 5.40
C LEU A 155 12.44 -4.92 5.68
N SER A 156 13.41 -5.57 6.31
CA SER A 156 14.71 -4.95 6.66
C SER A 156 15.72 -4.98 5.51
N GLU A 157 15.52 -5.88 4.54
CA GLU A 157 16.30 -5.91 3.31
C GLU A 157 16.14 -4.60 2.52
N LYS A 158 17.27 -4.09 2.01
CA LYS A 158 17.35 -2.79 1.31
C LYS A 158 16.77 -2.81 -0.10
#